data_AF-A0A942K7K6-F1
#
_entry.id   AF-A0A942K7K6-F1
#
_cell.length_a   1.000
_cell.length_b   1.000
_cell.length_c   1.000
_cell.angle_alpha   90.00
_cell.angle_beta   90.00
_cell.angle_gamma   90.00
#
_symmetry.space_group_name_H-M   'P 1'
#
loop_
_entity.id
_entity.type
_entity.pdbx_description
1 polymer ?
#
loop_
_entity_poly.entity_id
_entity_poly.type
_entity_poly.pdbx_seq_one_letter_code
_entity_poly.pdbx_strand_id
1 'polypeptide(L)'
;EQEVTEYQQHYQTKEGEIMGMVKVWTEQGLEQGLEQGLEQGLEQGEQIGKKKECVVLLTRLLRRKFGLHPELETALKQLPKLSLDTLENLADDLLDFNSITDLQAWLDRANDQGDA
;
A
#
# COMPACT_ATOMS: atom_id res chain seq x y z
N GLU A 1 16.70 -52.27 -31.51
CA GLU A 1 17.79 -51.34 -31.15
C GLU A 1 17.76 -50.05 -31.95
N GLN A 2 17.61 -50.07 -33.28
CA GLN A 2 17.48 -48.85 -34.11
C GLN A 2 16.28 -47.96 -33.73
N GLU A 3 15.08 -48.51 -33.54
CA GLU A 3 13.89 -47.74 -33.14
C GLU A 3 14.03 -47.07 -31.76
N VAL A 4 14.70 -47.74 -30.81
CA VAL A 4 14.96 -47.19 -29.46
C VAL A 4 15.99 -46.06 -29.54
N THR A 5 16.95 -46.16 -30.46
CA THR A 5 17.99 -45.15 -30.68
C THR A 5 17.42 -43.92 -31.40
N GLU A 6 16.52 -44.10 -32.37
CA GLU A 6 15.79 -43.02 -33.03
C GLU A 6 14.82 -42.32 -32.06
N TYR A 7 14.13 -43.07 -31.20
CA TYR A 7 13.32 -42.50 -30.12
C TYR A 7 14.18 -41.65 -29.16
N GLN A 8 15.35 -42.15 -28.75
CA GLN A 8 16.27 -41.41 -27.89
C GLN A 8 16.87 -40.18 -28.57
N GLN A 9 17.14 -40.22 -29.88
CA GLN A 9 17.60 -39.07 -30.65
C GLN A 9 16.51 -38.02 -30.88
N HIS A 10 15.24 -38.43 -31.02
CA HIS A 10 14.10 -37.52 -31.21
C HIS A 10 13.78 -36.66 -29.98
N TYR A 11 14.22 -37.07 -28.77
CA TYR A 11 14.20 -36.24 -27.56
C TYR A 11 15.54 -35.52 -27.30
N GLN A 12 16.58 -35.78 -28.10
CA GLN A 12 17.85 -35.03 -28.14
C GLN A 12 17.89 -33.96 -29.24
N THR A 13 16.78 -33.72 -29.94
CA THR A 13 16.67 -32.66 -30.94
C THR A 13 16.44 -31.29 -30.30
N LYS A 14 16.85 -30.23 -31.00
CA LYS A 14 16.62 -28.81 -30.64
C LYS A 14 15.19 -28.52 -30.15
N GLU A 15 14.20 -29.27 -30.60
CA GLU A 15 12.80 -29.14 -30.20
C GLU A 15 12.56 -29.54 -28.73
N GLY A 16 13.24 -30.59 -28.23
CA GLY A 16 13.21 -30.98 -26.81
C GLY A 16 13.92 -29.97 -25.92
N GLU A 17 15.03 -29.40 -26.39
CA GLU A 17 15.73 -28.30 -25.70
C GLU A 17 14.86 -27.04 -25.62
N ILE A 18 14.20 -26.68 -26.73
CA ILE A 18 13.24 -25.56 -26.77
C ILE A 18 12.07 -25.82 -25.82
N MET A 19 11.48 -27.02 -25.84
CA MET A 19 10.38 -27.38 -24.93
C MET A 19 10.82 -27.30 -23.46
N GLY A 20 12.03 -27.78 -23.14
CA GLY A 20 12.61 -27.67 -21.80
C GLY A 20 12.79 -26.21 -21.36
N MET A 21 13.34 -25.37 -22.23
CA MET A 21 13.50 -23.94 -21.96
C MET A 21 12.15 -23.22 -21.81
N VAL A 22 11.18 -23.50 -22.66
CA VAL A 22 9.82 -22.92 -22.58
C VAL A 22 9.17 -23.28 -21.25
N LYS A 23 9.28 -24.54 -20.81
CA LYS A 23 8.76 -24.97 -19.51
C LYS A 23 9.44 -24.23 -18.37
N VAL A 24 10.78 -24.19 -18.36
CA VAL A 24 11.56 -23.50 -17.31
C VAL A 24 11.21 -22.01 -17.25
N TRP A 25 11.16 -21.31 -18.39
CA TRP A 25 10.80 -19.89 -18.40
C TRP A 25 9.34 -19.63 -18.03
N THR A 26 8.43 -20.54 -18.38
CA THR A 26 7.02 -20.43 -17.97
C THR A 26 6.88 -20.58 -16.46
N GLU A 27 7.54 -21.58 -15.88
CA GLU A 27 7.55 -21.80 -14.42
C GLU A 27 8.20 -20.62 -13.70
N GLN A 28 9.38 -20.17 -14.16
CA GLN A 28 10.08 -19.01 -13.60
C GLN A 28 9.26 -17.72 -13.73
N GLY A 29 8.63 -17.48 -14.87
CA GLY A 29 7.81 -16.30 -15.08
C GLY A 29 6.57 -16.28 -14.19
N LEU A 30 5.95 -17.44 -13.97
CA LEU A 30 4.81 -17.57 -13.05
C LEU A 30 5.24 -17.37 -11.60
N GLU A 31 6.36 -17.98 -11.19
CA GLU A 31 6.91 -17.84 -9.84
C GLU A 31 7.28 -16.37 -9.55
N GLN A 32 8.02 -15.72 -10.46
CA GLN A 32 8.38 -14.31 -10.33
C GLN A 32 7.16 -13.39 -10.33
N GLY A 33 6.18 -13.65 -11.20
CA GLY A 33 4.95 -12.86 -11.25
C GLY A 33 4.12 -12.99 -9.98
N LEU A 34 4.06 -14.18 -9.39
CA LEU A 34 3.38 -14.42 -8.11
C LEU A 34 4.11 -13.74 -6.95
N GLU A 35 5.43 -13.88 -6.89
CA GLU A 35 6.26 -13.26 -5.86
C GLU A 35 6.13 -11.73 -5.88
N GLN A 36 6.31 -11.10 -7.05
CA GLN A 36 6.15 -9.66 -7.23
C GLN A 36 4.73 -9.18 -6.91
N GLY A 37 3.72 -9.92 -7.36
CA GLY A 37 2.32 -9.57 -7.09
C GLY A 37 1.97 -9.66 -5.61
N LEU A 38 2.50 -10.67 -4.91
CA LEU A 38 2.31 -10.83 -3.46
C LEU A 38 3.02 -9.74 -2.67
N GLU A 39 4.28 -9.45 -3.00
CA GLU A 39 5.08 -8.40 -2.35
C GLU A 39 4.41 -7.03 -2.49
N GLN A 40 4.06 -6.64 -3.71
CA GLN A 40 3.35 -5.37 -3.98
C GLN A 40 1.99 -5.32 -3.28
N GLY A 41 1.24 -6.42 -3.28
CA GLY A 41 -0.07 -6.49 -2.64
C GLY A 41 0.02 -6.34 -1.12
N LEU A 42 1.02 -6.96 -0.49
CA LEU A 42 1.27 -6.85 0.95
C LEU A 42 1.70 -5.43 1.33
N GLU A 43 2.65 -4.84 0.60
CA GLU A 43 3.14 -3.48 0.86
C GLU A 43 2.02 -2.45 0.70
N GLN A 44 1.26 -2.49 -0.40
CA GLN A 44 0.12 -1.60 -0.62
C GLN A 44 -0.96 -1.81 0.45
N GLY A 45 -1.26 -3.06 0.80
CA GLY A 45 -2.22 -3.41 1.83
C GLY A 45 -1.85 -2.84 3.20
N GLU A 46 -0.58 -2.94 3.58
CA GLU A 46 -0.05 -2.39 4.83
C GLU A 46 -0.16 -0.86 4.85
N GLN A 47 0.29 -0.18 3.78
CA GLN A 47 0.25 1.28 3.70
C GLN A 47 -1.19 1.83 3.75
N ILE A 48 -2.10 1.21 2.98
CA ILE A 48 -3.53 1.57 3.01
C ILE A 48 -4.13 1.30 4.39
N GLY A 49 -3.77 0.18 5.02
CA GLY A 49 -4.22 -0.20 6.36
C GLY A 49 -3.80 0.82 7.41
N LYS A 50 -2.51 1.19 7.45
CA LYS A 50 -1.96 2.19 8.36
C LYS A 50 -2.65 3.54 8.21
N LYS A 51 -2.79 4.04 6.98
CA LYS A 51 -3.48 5.32 6.71
C LYS A 51 -4.93 5.30 7.17
N LYS A 52 -5.68 4.24 6.86
CA LYS A 52 -7.08 4.11 7.27
C LYS A 52 -7.22 4.10 8.79
N GLU A 53 -6.40 3.31 9.48
CA GLU A 53 -6.46 3.23 10.94
C GLU A 53 -6.05 4.55 11.60
N CYS A 54 -5.01 5.23 11.08
CA CYS A 54 -4.58 6.53 11.59
C CYS A 54 -5.72 7.56 11.51
N VAL A 55 -6.42 7.67 10.38
CA VAL A 55 -7.59 8.54 10.22
C VAL A 55 -8.70 8.20 11.23
N VAL A 56 -8.99 6.90 11.42
CA VAL A 56 -10.03 6.44 12.36
C VAL A 56 -9.66 6.81 13.80
N LEU A 57 -8.41 6.58 14.20
CA LEU A 57 -7.92 6.88 15.53
C LEU A 57 -7.90 8.38 15.80
N LEU A 58 -7.34 9.18 14.90
CA LEU A 58 -7.34 10.64 15.01
C LEU A 58 -8.75 11.19 15.11
N THR A 59 -9.68 10.70 14.30
CA THR A 59 -11.09 11.09 14.37
C THR A 59 -11.69 10.82 15.75
N ARG A 60 -11.42 9.65 16.33
CA ARG A 60 -11.91 9.28 17.68
C ARG A 60 -11.27 10.14 18.76
N LEU A 61 -9.97 10.39 18.68
CA LEU A 61 -9.22 11.18 19.66
C LEU A 61 -9.67 12.64 19.63
N LEU A 62 -9.80 13.24 18.43
CA LEU A 62 -10.28 14.60 18.24
C LEU A 62 -11.70 14.80 18.78
N ARG A 63 -12.63 13.88 18.47
CA ARG A 63 -14.00 13.92 19.04
C ARG A 63 -14.00 13.76 20.56
N ARG A 64 -13.10 12.93 21.11
CA ARG A 64 -12.98 12.75 22.56
C ARG A 64 -12.42 14.00 23.24
N LYS A 65 -11.48 14.68 22.60
CA LYS A 65 -10.78 15.86 23.13
C LYS A 65 -11.63 17.12 23.06
N PHE A 66 -12.28 17.34 21.92
CA PHE A 66 -13.03 18.59 21.65
C PHE A 66 -14.54 18.43 21.75
N GLY A 67 -15.07 17.21 21.82
CA GLY A 67 -16.51 16.97 21.78
C GLY A 67 -17.08 16.97 20.37
N LEU A 68 -18.41 16.90 20.26
CA LEU A 68 -19.11 16.90 18.97
C LEU A 68 -19.49 18.34 18.59
N HIS A 69 -18.79 18.89 17.60
CA HIS A 69 -19.02 20.24 17.09
C HIS A 69 -19.05 20.27 15.55
N PRO A 70 -19.91 21.09 14.92
CA PRO A 70 -19.96 21.21 13.46
C PRO A 70 -18.62 21.65 12.84
N GLU A 71 -17.86 22.53 13.50
CA GLU A 71 -16.55 22.94 12.99
C GLU A 71 -15.55 21.77 12.98
N LEU A 72 -15.60 20.94 14.02
CA LEU A 72 -14.75 19.75 14.10
C LEU A 72 -15.10 18.76 12.98
N GLU A 73 -16.38 18.45 12.78
CA GLU A 73 -16.82 17.53 11.71
C GLU A 73 -16.43 18.03 10.31
N THR A 74 -16.28 19.34 10.13
CA THR A 74 -15.77 19.93 8.90
C THR A 74 -14.27 19.69 8.74
N ALA A 75 -13.48 19.87 9.80
CA ALA A 75 -12.05 19.57 9.81
C ALA A 75 -11.77 18.07 9.58
N LEU A 76 -12.52 17.18 10.22
CA LEU A 76 -12.36 15.73 10.12
C LEU A 76 -12.51 15.18 8.69
N LYS A 77 -13.30 15.84 7.84
CA LYS A 77 -13.44 15.46 6.42
C LYS A 77 -12.16 15.66 5.60
N GLN A 78 -11.20 16.42 6.11
CA GLN A 78 -9.93 16.69 5.43
C GLN A 78 -8.91 15.57 5.69
N LEU A 79 -8.98 14.90 6.84
CA LEU A 79 -7.99 13.88 7.25
C LEU A 79 -7.74 12.78 6.20
N PRO A 80 -8.75 12.21 5.51
CA PRO A 80 -8.50 11.17 4.51
C PRO A 80 -7.64 11.61 3.32
N LYS A 81 -7.55 12.93 3.06
CA LYS A 81 -6.79 13.49 1.93
C LYS A 81 -5.30 13.59 2.25
N LEU A 82 -4.95 13.86 3.51
CA LEU A 82 -3.58 14.03 3.97
C LEU A 82 -2.75 12.76 3.78
N SER A 83 -1.43 12.89 3.65
CA SER A 83 -0.49 11.76 3.60
C SER A 83 -0.46 11.01 4.95
N LEU A 84 0.09 9.78 4.97
CA LEU A 84 0.25 9.04 6.23
C LEU A 84 1.19 9.78 7.19
N ASP A 85 2.33 10.25 6.71
CA ASP A 85 3.32 10.99 7.52
C ASP A 85 2.72 12.25 8.14
N THR A 86 1.91 12.98 7.36
CA THR A 86 1.21 14.19 7.83
C THR A 86 0.18 13.85 8.91
N LEU A 87 -0.52 12.72 8.79
CA LEU A 87 -1.44 12.25 9.83
C LEU A 87 -0.70 11.81 11.10
N GLU A 88 0.46 11.16 10.97
CA GLU A 88 1.28 10.80 12.13
C GLU A 88 1.82 12.04 12.86
N ASN A 89 2.27 13.06 12.12
CA ASN A 89 2.65 14.36 12.70
C ASN A 89 1.47 15.04 13.43
N LEU A 90 0.25 14.96 12.87
CA LEU A 90 -0.95 15.44 13.56
C LEU A 90 -1.19 14.70 14.88
N ALA A 91 -0.86 13.41 14.97
CA ALA A 91 -1.05 12.64 16.21
C ALA A 91 -0.14 13.15 17.35
N ASP A 92 1.09 13.55 17.01
CA ASP A 92 2.03 14.15 17.96
C ASP A 92 1.56 15.55 18.39
N ASP A 93 1.24 16.41 17.41
CA ASP A 93 0.83 17.80 17.67
C ASP A 93 -0.55 17.91 18.35
N LEU A 94 -1.41 16.89 18.22
CA LEU A 94 -2.75 16.85 18.80
C LEU A 94 -2.74 17.09 20.32
N LEU A 95 -1.69 16.63 21.00
CA LEU A 95 -1.53 16.75 22.45
C LEU A 95 -1.36 18.21 22.89
N ASP A 96 -0.79 19.05 22.03
CA ASP A 96 -0.51 20.47 22.33
C ASP A 96 -1.67 21.41 21.96
N PHE A 97 -2.66 20.93 21.22
CA PHE A 97 -3.80 21.75 20.84
C PHE A 97 -4.63 22.15 22.07
N ASN A 98 -5.17 23.36 22.09
CA ASN A 98 -6.08 23.82 23.16
C ASN A 98 -7.51 24.01 22.64
N SER A 99 -7.70 24.08 21.32
CA SER A 99 -8.96 24.40 20.67
C SER A 99 -9.09 23.76 19.29
N ILE A 100 -10.31 23.80 18.73
CA ILE A 100 -10.57 23.43 17.33
C ILE A 100 -9.86 24.40 16.36
N THR A 101 -9.63 25.66 16.77
CA THR A 101 -8.92 26.65 15.96
C THR A 101 -7.45 26.28 15.75
N ASP A 102 -6.81 25.66 16.75
CA ASP A 102 -5.42 25.17 16.61
C ASP A 102 -5.35 24.08 15.53
N LEU A 103 -6.32 23.16 15.53
CA LEU A 103 -6.45 22.12 14.50
C LEU A 103 -6.68 22.73 13.12
N GLN A 104 -7.57 23.72 12.99
CA GLN A 104 -7.84 24.38 11.71
C GLN A 104 -6.60 25.06 11.17
N ALA A 105 -5.91 25.85 12.00
CA ALA A 105 -4.67 26.52 11.61
C ALA A 105 -3.58 25.51 11.23
N TRP A 106 -3.54 24.35 11.89
CA TRP A 106 -2.64 23.26 11.55
C TRP A 106 -2.96 22.67 10.17
N LEU A 107 -4.24 22.36 9.91
CA LEU A 107 -4.68 21.79 8.63
C LEU A 107 -4.43 22.74 7.46
N ASP A 108 -4.65 24.04 7.66
CA ASP A 108 -4.39 25.05 6.63
C ASP A 108 -2.90 25.05 6.23
N ARG A 109 -1.99 25.00 7.22
CA ARG A 109 -0.54 24.91 6.95
C ARG A 109 -0.15 23.60 6.25
N ALA A 110 -0.77 22.49 6.62
CA ALA A 110 -0.51 21.19 5.99
C ALA A 110 -0.95 21.19 4.51
N ASN A 111 -2.11 21.77 4.21
CA ASN A 111 -2.60 21.90 2.84
C ASN A 111 -1.71 22.86 1.99
N ASP A 112 -1.21 23.94 2.59
CA ASP A 112 -0.32 24.89 1.91
C ASP A 112 1.06 24.29 1.57
N GLN A 113 1.48 23.25 2.29
CA GLN A 113 2.75 22.54 2.06
C GLN A 113 2.68 21.48 0.96
N GLY A 114 1.51 21.30 0.32
CA GLY A 114 1.35 20.43 -0.85
C GLY A 114 0.93 19.00 -0.53
N ASP A 115 0.43 18.72 0.67
CA ASP A 115 -0.15 17.42 1.06
C ASP A 115 -1.62 17.23 0.61
N ALA A 116 -2.15 18.15 -0.21
CA ALA A 116 -3.54 18.18 -0.67
C ALA A 116 -3.77 17.51 -2.04
#